data_AF-A0A0F9GLZ2-F1
#
_entry.id   AF-A0A0F9GLZ2-F1
#
_cell.length_a   1.000
_cell.length_b   1.000
_cell.length_c   1.000
_cell.angle_alpha   90.00
_cell.angle_beta   90.00
_cell.angle_gamma   90.00
#
_symmetry.space_group_name_H-M   'P 1'
#
loop_
_entity.id
_entity.type
_entity.pdbx_description
1 polymer ?
#
loop_
_entity_poly.entity_id
_entity_poly.type
_entity_poly.pdbx_seq_one_letter_code
_entity_poly.pdbx_strand_id
1 'polypeptide(L)'
;MKIRTGFVSNSSSSSFIVAVKDDRSTKIQLTTNVDLADHATSICKTVEELNSYYLNEWVYGFDTIQEWINDSEDDAWAIEQYKTAKKFINNGKTVLIGSFSDDSGNPVESMLCYKGLRGIVGDEIEIIYSEGGY
;
A
#
# COMPACT_ATOMS: atom_id res chain seq x y z
N MET A 1 -32.73 -6.60 21.39
CA MET A 1 -31.52 -5.80 21.11
C MET A 1 -31.80 -4.36 21.57
N LYS A 2 -31.04 -3.80 22.54
CA LYS A 2 -31.32 -2.46 23.08
C LYS A 2 -30.70 -1.40 22.15
N ILE A 3 -31.54 -0.57 21.53
CA ILE A 3 -31.09 0.61 20.79
C ILE A 3 -30.50 1.59 21.81
N ARG A 4 -29.20 1.84 21.73
CA ARG A 4 -28.53 2.91 22.48
C ARG A 4 -28.40 4.11 21.55
N THR A 5 -28.99 5.24 21.94
CA THR A 5 -28.82 6.54 21.27
C THR A 5 -27.57 7.25 21.81
N GLY A 6 -26.42 6.62 21.63
CA GLY A 6 -25.11 7.15 22.00
C GLY A 6 -24.04 6.38 21.24
N PHE A 7 -22.98 7.08 20.81
CA PHE A 7 -21.89 6.60 19.92
C PHE A 7 -21.80 5.08 19.86
N VAL A 8 -22.36 4.52 18.79
CA VAL A 8 -22.33 3.08 18.54
C VAL A 8 -21.09 2.84 17.71
N SER A 9 -20.04 2.29 18.32
CA SER A 9 -18.91 1.71 17.60
C SER A 9 -19.21 0.24 17.33
N ASN A 10 -19.65 -0.07 16.12
CA ASN A 10 -19.75 -1.43 15.62
C ASN A 10 -18.88 -1.48 14.36
N SER A 11 -17.88 -2.36 14.41
CA SER A 11 -16.78 -2.60 13.44
C SER A 11 -16.05 -1.35 12.91
N SER A 12 -14.74 -1.29 13.10
CA SER A 12 -13.79 -0.28 12.56
C SER A 12 -14.10 1.21 12.76
N SER A 13 -14.98 1.59 13.70
CA SER A 13 -15.37 3.00 13.87
C SER A 13 -14.41 3.75 14.80
N SER A 14 -13.54 4.58 14.21
CA SER A 14 -12.83 5.64 14.93
C SER A 14 -13.78 6.80 15.19
N SER A 15 -13.82 7.33 16.40
CA SER A 15 -14.66 8.49 16.76
C SER A 15 -13.94 9.37 17.77
N PHE A 16 -14.10 10.68 17.65
CA PHE A 16 -13.56 11.64 18.61
C PHE A 16 -14.57 12.77 18.87
N ILE A 17 -14.56 13.31 20.08
CA ILE A 17 -15.30 14.51 20.47
C ILE A 17 -14.28 15.46 21.07
N VAL A 18 -14.18 16.70 20.56
CA VAL A 18 -13.26 17.72 21.10
C VAL A 18 -14.06 18.94 21.53
N ALA A 19 -13.85 19.39 22.76
CA ALA A 19 -14.31 20.68 23.25
C ALA A 19 -13.09 21.60 23.38
N VAL A 20 -13.15 22.80 22.78
CA VAL A 20 -12.09 23.81 22.84
C VAL A 20 -12.59 25.07 23.54
N LYS A 21 -11.71 25.73 24.29
CA LYS A 21 -11.98 26.99 24.98
C LYS A 21 -11.35 28.11 24.16
N ASP A 22 -12.15 29.08 23.72
CA ASP A 22 -11.74 30.27 22.96
C ASP A 22 -11.33 30.00 21.50
N ASP A 23 -11.83 30.82 20.57
CA ASP A 23 -12.07 30.48 19.17
C ASP A 23 -10.90 30.69 18.18
N ARG A 24 -9.65 30.93 18.60
CA ARG A 24 -8.68 31.57 17.68
C ARG A 24 -7.31 30.98 17.41
N SER A 25 -6.86 29.90 18.04
CA SER A 25 -5.54 29.36 17.62
C SER A 25 -5.16 27.95 18.04
N THR A 26 -6.09 27.08 18.46
CA THR A 26 -5.71 25.69 18.79
C THR A 26 -5.39 24.92 17.52
N LYS A 27 -4.12 24.95 17.12
CA LYS A 27 -3.58 24.07 16.09
C LYS A 27 -3.29 22.73 16.73
N ILE A 28 -3.95 21.69 16.22
CA ILE A 28 -3.59 20.29 16.51
C ILE A 28 -2.82 19.79 15.31
N GLN A 29 -1.57 19.38 15.51
CA GLN A 29 -0.77 18.71 14.50
C GLN A 29 -0.64 17.25 14.90
N LEU A 30 -1.05 16.35 14.00
CA LEU A 30 -0.76 14.93 14.09
C LEU A 30 0.31 14.61 13.06
N THR A 31 1.45 14.12 13.53
CA THR A 31 2.52 13.60 12.66
C THR A 31 2.62 12.11 12.93
N THR A 32 2.43 11.32 11.88
CA THR A 32 2.64 9.87 11.91
C THR A 32 3.86 9.56 11.07
N ASN A 33 4.82 8.84 11.63
CA ASN A 33 5.96 8.32 10.88
C ASN A 33 5.73 6.83 10.66
N VAL A 34 5.92 6.39 9.42
CA VAL A 34 5.81 4.99 9.04
C VAL A 34 7.08 4.62 8.31
N ASP A 35 7.70 3.52 8.71
CA ASP A 35 8.74 2.91 7.91
C ASP A 35 8.08 1.94 6.92
N LEU A 36 8.19 2.24 5.62
CA LEU A 36 7.63 1.38 4.59
C LEU A 36 8.28 -0.01 4.58
N ALA A 37 9.51 -0.14 5.07
CA ALA A 37 10.19 -1.43 5.16
C ALA A 37 9.52 -2.37 6.17
N ASP A 38 8.96 -1.85 7.26
CA ASP A 38 8.27 -2.64 8.30
C ASP A 38 6.98 -3.28 7.77
N HIS A 39 6.43 -2.73 6.68
CA HIS A 39 5.18 -3.18 6.07
C HIS A 39 5.37 -3.78 4.67
N ALA A 40 6.60 -3.86 4.17
CA ALA A 40 6.90 -4.52 2.91
C ALA A 40 6.91 -6.04 3.13
N THR A 41 6.11 -6.76 2.35
CA THR A 41 6.19 -8.23 2.26
C THR A 41 7.40 -8.67 1.47
N SER A 42 7.86 -7.86 0.52
CA SER A 42 9.07 -8.11 -0.26
C SER A 42 9.81 -6.81 -0.59
N ILE A 43 11.13 -6.88 -0.65
CA ILE A 43 12.02 -5.78 -1.02
C ILE A 43 12.93 -6.26 -2.14
N CYS A 44 12.77 -5.69 -3.33
CA CYS A 44 13.54 -6.04 -4.52
C CYS A 44 14.50 -4.91 -4.87
N LYS A 45 15.81 -5.19 -4.85
CA LYS A 45 16.89 -4.28 -5.24
C LYS A 45 17.47 -4.62 -6.61
N THR A 46 17.26 -5.86 -7.06
CA THR A 46 17.75 -6.40 -8.33
C THR A 46 16.61 -6.97 -9.17
N VAL A 47 16.82 -7.10 -10.48
CA VAL A 47 15.83 -7.68 -11.39
C VAL A 47 15.62 -9.16 -11.07
N GLU A 48 16.66 -9.85 -10.61
CA GLU A 48 16.62 -11.25 -10.20
C GLU A 48 15.71 -11.47 -8.97
N GLU A 49 15.81 -10.59 -7.97
CA GLU A 49 14.90 -10.61 -6.80
C GLU A 49 13.45 -10.32 -7.22
N LEU A 50 13.24 -9.35 -8.11
CA LEU A 50 11.92 -9.03 -8.65
C LEU A 50 11.31 -10.21 -9.42
N ASN A 51 12.10 -10.85 -10.29
CA ASN A 51 11.67 -12.03 -11.05
C ASN A 51 11.28 -13.16 -10.11
N SER A 52 12.09 -13.40 -9.07
CA SER A 52 11.83 -14.45 -8.08
C SER A 52 10.52 -14.19 -7.33
N TYR A 53 10.26 -12.94 -6.94
CA TYR A 53 9.00 -12.57 -6.28
C TYR A 53 7.79 -12.85 -7.18
N TYR A 54 7.79 -12.38 -8.43
CA TYR A 54 6.66 -12.59 -9.34
C TYR A 54 6.45 -14.08 -9.66
N LEU A 55 7.53 -14.83 -9.90
CA LEU A 55 7.44 -16.28 -10.15
C LEU A 55 6.85 -17.06 -8.98
N ASN A 56 7.15 -16.66 -7.73
CA ASN A 56 6.66 -17.38 -6.56
C ASN A 56 5.24 -16.99 -6.15
N GLU A 57 4.88 -15.71 -6.29
CA GLU A 57 3.66 -15.18 -5.69
C GLU A 57 2.52 -14.92 -6.70
N TRP A 58 2.86 -14.66 -7.97
CA TRP A 58 1.89 -14.17 -8.97
C TRP A 58 1.77 -15.06 -10.20
N VAL A 59 2.84 -15.76 -10.58
CA VAL A 59 2.92 -16.51 -11.83
C VAL A 59 2.75 -18.00 -11.54
N TYR A 60 1.64 -18.58 -12.02
CA TYR A 60 1.36 -20.00 -11.85
C TYR A 60 1.52 -20.75 -13.18
N GLY A 61 2.30 -21.83 -13.18
CA GLY A 61 2.44 -22.70 -14.35
C GLY A 61 3.50 -22.28 -15.37
N PHE A 62 4.35 -21.31 -15.04
CA PHE A 62 5.50 -20.92 -15.86
C PHE A 62 6.80 -21.00 -15.06
N ASP A 63 7.88 -21.41 -15.71
CA ASP A 63 9.20 -21.52 -15.08
C ASP A 63 9.98 -20.20 -15.21
N THR A 64 9.58 -19.33 -16.15
CA THR A 64 10.25 -18.05 -16.39
C THR A 64 9.26 -16.89 -16.59
N ILE A 65 9.70 -15.69 -16.22
CA ILE A 65 8.94 -14.46 -16.44
C ILE A 65 8.69 -14.22 -17.94
N GLN A 66 9.60 -14.64 -18.82
CA GLN A 66 9.45 -14.43 -20.25
C GLN A 66 8.34 -15.31 -20.85
N GLU A 67 8.21 -16.55 -20.37
CA GLU A 67 7.11 -17.43 -20.77
C GLU A 67 5.77 -16.85 -20.30
N TRP A 68 5.68 -16.43 -19.04
CA TRP A 68 4.50 -15.77 -18.50
C TRP A 68 4.08 -14.54 -19.32
N ILE A 69 5.03 -13.63 -19.60
CA ILE A 69 4.76 -12.41 -20.39
C ILE A 69 4.27 -12.73 -21.82
N ASN A 70 4.73 -13.84 -22.41
CA ASN A 70 4.39 -14.19 -23.78
C ASN A 70 3.04 -14.90 -23.91
N ASP A 71 2.61 -15.61 -22.87
CA ASP A 71 1.44 -16.51 -22.92
C ASP A 71 0.22 -15.97 -22.15
N SER A 72 0.43 -15.02 -21.22
CA SER A 72 -0.63 -14.52 -20.33
C SER A 72 -1.27 -13.23 -20.87
N GLU A 73 -2.16 -13.37 -21.86
CA GLU A 73 -2.95 -12.23 -22.38
C GLU A 73 -3.90 -11.64 -21.32
N ASP A 74 -4.40 -12.47 -20.39
CA ASP A 74 -5.32 -12.06 -19.32
C ASP A 74 -4.62 -11.33 -18.15
N ASP A 75 -3.29 -11.43 -18.04
CA ASP A 75 -2.50 -10.83 -16.95
C ASP A 75 -1.91 -9.45 -17.29
N ALA A 76 -2.47 -8.78 -18.30
CA ALA A 76 -1.94 -7.52 -18.84
C ALA A 76 -1.63 -6.47 -17.75
N TRP A 77 -2.49 -6.36 -16.72
CA TRP A 77 -2.28 -5.45 -15.59
C TRP A 77 -1.05 -5.83 -14.75
N ALA A 78 -0.91 -7.10 -14.36
CA ALA A 78 0.19 -7.56 -13.54
C ALA A 78 1.53 -7.44 -14.30
N ILE A 79 1.51 -7.72 -15.61
CA ILE A 79 2.64 -7.53 -16.51
C ILE A 79 3.06 -6.05 -16.58
N GLU A 80 2.11 -5.11 -16.61
CA GLU A 80 2.40 -3.68 -16.58
C GLU A 80 3.09 -3.25 -15.27
N GLN A 81 2.59 -3.75 -14.12
CA GLN A 81 3.22 -3.47 -12.82
C GLN A 81 4.63 -4.03 -12.76
N TYR A 82 4.84 -5.27 -13.24
CA TYR A 82 6.17 -5.87 -13.33
C TYR A 82 7.13 -5.04 -14.19
N LYS A 83 6.70 -4.63 -15.39
CA LYS A 83 7.51 -3.81 -16.31
C LYS A 83 7.89 -2.47 -15.68
N THR A 84 6.97 -1.85 -14.95
CA THR A 84 7.20 -0.58 -14.26
C THR A 84 8.18 -0.76 -13.09
N ALA A 85 8.00 -1.78 -12.25
CA ALA A 85 8.93 -2.11 -11.17
C ALA A 85 10.35 -2.38 -11.70
N LYS A 86 10.47 -3.18 -12.77
CA LYS A 86 11.74 -3.47 -13.44
C LYS A 86 12.43 -2.20 -13.94
N LYS A 87 11.67 -1.26 -14.52
CA LYS A 87 12.22 0.04 -14.95
C LYS A 87 12.79 0.83 -13.78
N PHE A 88 12.12 0.85 -12.64
CA PHE A 88 12.61 1.55 -11.45
C PHE A 88 13.88 0.91 -10.87
N ILE A 89 13.94 -0.42 -10.81
CA ILE A 89 15.15 -1.15 -10.40
C ILE A 89 16.32 -0.86 -11.33
N ASN A 90 16.10 -0.89 -12.65
CA ASN A 90 17.13 -0.54 -13.63
C ASN A 90 17.63 0.91 -13.50
N ASN A 91 16.81 1.80 -12.94
CA ASN A 91 17.18 3.17 -12.62
C ASN A 91 17.82 3.32 -11.23
N GLY A 92 18.17 2.21 -10.56
CA GLY A 92 18.82 2.19 -9.26
C GLY A 92 17.88 2.38 -8.06
N LYS A 93 16.56 2.28 -8.25
CA LYS A 93 15.60 2.36 -7.14
C LYS A 93 15.38 0.99 -6.50
N THR A 94 15.06 0.98 -5.20
CA THR A 94 14.54 -0.21 -4.52
C THR A 94 13.02 -0.23 -4.65
N VAL A 95 12.45 -1.39 -4.98
CA VAL A 95 11.01 -1.59 -5.04
C VAL A 95 10.57 -2.31 -3.77
N LEU A 96 9.68 -1.67 -3.00
CA LEU A 96 9.01 -2.28 -1.86
C LEU A 96 7.63 -2.74 -2.30
N ILE A 97 7.31 -3.98 -2.00
CA ILE A 97 6.02 -4.59 -2.29
C ILE A 97 5.39 -4.92 -0.96
N GLY A 98 4.16 -4.45 -0.75
CA GLY A 98 3.41 -4.67 0.48
C GLY A 98 1.95 -4.93 0.17
N SER A 99 1.29 -5.60 1.09
CA SER A 99 -0.16 -5.77 1.09
C SER A 99 -0.67 -5.22 2.40
N PHE A 100 -1.67 -4.35 2.31
CA PHE A 100 -2.31 -3.75 3.47
C PHE A 100 -3.75 -4.26 3.50
N SER A 101 -4.16 -4.81 4.64
CA SER A 101 -5.54 -5.25 4.86
C SER A 101 -6.23 -4.26 5.79
N ASP A 102 -7.43 -3.84 5.43
CA ASP A 102 -8.27 -2.99 6.28
C ASP A 102 -8.69 -3.69 7.58
N ASP A 103 -8.68 -5.02 7.58
CA ASP A 103 -9.01 -5.85 8.74
C ASP A 103 -7.85 -6.01 9.72
N SER A 104 -6.62 -5.58 9.36
CA SER A 104 -5.46 -5.63 10.27
C SER A 104 -5.66 -4.75 11.51
N GLY A 105 -6.60 -3.80 11.45
CA GLY A 105 -6.87 -2.85 12.52
C GLY A 105 -5.82 -1.76 12.63
N ASN A 106 -4.88 -1.65 11.69
CA ASN A 106 -3.90 -0.56 11.63
C ASN A 106 -4.39 0.55 10.69
N PRO A 107 -5.02 1.62 11.22
CA PRO A 107 -5.59 2.69 10.39
C PRO A 107 -4.55 3.47 9.58
N VAL A 108 -3.27 3.36 9.94
CA VAL A 108 -2.17 3.99 9.23
C VAL A 108 -1.91 3.28 7.90
N GLU A 109 -1.98 1.95 7.89
CA GLU A 109 -1.82 1.10 6.69
C GLU A 109 -2.91 1.39 5.66
N SER A 110 -4.18 1.37 6.09
CA SER A 110 -5.31 1.76 5.25
C SER A 110 -5.17 3.19 4.71
N MET A 111 -4.64 4.13 5.52
CA MET A 111 -4.44 5.51 5.06
C MET A 111 -3.42 5.60 3.92
N LEU A 112 -2.37 4.77 3.93
CA LEU A 112 -1.37 4.73 2.85
C LEU A 112 -1.97 4.23 1.53
N CYS A 113 -2.87 3.25 1.59
CA CYS A 113 -3.61 2.74 0.43
C CYS A 113 -4.67 3.71 -0.10
N TYR A 114 -5.51 4.27 0.79
CA TYR A 114 -6.69 5.05 0.40
C TYR A 114 -6.41 6.50 0.02
N LYS A 115 -5.44 7.14 0.67
CA LYS A 115 -5.08 8.54 0.36
C LYS A 115 -3.91 8.64 -0.62
N GLY A 116 -3.32 7.50 -0.96
CA GLY A 116 -2.13 7.36 -1.77
C GLY A 116 -0.91 7.96 -1.06
N LEU A 117 0.22 7.26 -1.15
CA LEU A 117 1.53 7.82 -0.78
C LEU A 117 1.81 9.15 -1.51
N ARG A 118 1.11 9.43 -2.63
CA ARG A 118 1.37 10.54 -3.57
C ARG A 118 1.04 11.91 -2.97
N GLY A 119 0.18 11.96 -1.95
CA GLY A 119 -0.14 13.19 -1.21
C GLY A 119 0.61 13.35 0.11
N ILE A 120 1.37 12.32 0.51
CA ILE A 120 1.97 12.22 1.85
C ILE A 120 3.50 12.22 1.77
N VAL A 121 4.08 11.66 0.71
CA VAL A 121 5.54 11.51 0.59
C VAL A 121 6.10 12.39 -0.51
N GLY A 122 7.30 12.94 -0.26
CA GLY A 122 7.97 13.89 -1.15
C GLY A 122 8.44 13.29 -2.47
N ASP A 123 9.12 14.12 -3.28
CA ASP A 123 9.53 13.85 -4.67
C ASP A 123 10.43 12.60 -4.88
N GLU A 124 10.90 11.97 -3.79
CA GLU A 124 11.78 10.80 -3.83
C GLU A 124 11.03 9.46 -3.98
N ILE A 125 9.73 9.42 -3.67
CA ILE A 125 8.92 8.19 -3.73
C ILE A 125 8.06 8.15 -4.99
N GLU A 126 8.23 7.06 -5.75
CA GLU A 126 7.39 6.75 -6.91
C GLU A 126 6.44 5.61 -6.58
N ILE A 127 5.16 5.81 -6.86
CA ILE A 127 4.14 4.79 -6.66
C ILE A 127 3.92 4.06 -7.97
N ILE A 128 4.17 2.76 -7.94
CA ILE A 128 3.88 1.85 -9.05
C ILE A 128 2.36 1.58 -9.06
N TYR A 129 1.79 1.20 -7.92
CA TYR A 129 0.36 0.96 -7.74
C TYR A 129 -0.05 1.15 -6.28
N SER A 130 -1.30 1.55 -6.04
CA SER A 130 -1.89 1.73 -4.72
C SER A 130 -3.41 1.70 -4.82
N GLU A 131 -4.03 0.61 -4.36
CA GLU A 131 -5.48 0.53 -4.14
C GLU A 131 -5.74 -0.16 -2.81
N GLY A 132 -6.85 0.18 -2.16
CA GLY A 132 -7.35 -0.53 -0.99
C GLY A 132 -8.08 -1.80 -1.41
N GLY A 133 -7.83 -2.92 -0.73
CA GLY A 133 -8.67 -4.11 -0.82
C GLY A 133 -9.92 -3.95 0.05
N TYR A 134 -11.02 -4.58 -0.36
CA TYR A 134 -12.27 -4.64 0.43
C TYR A 134 -12.24 -5.76 1.48
#